data_AF-A0A0R1GV58-F1
#
_entry.id   AF-A0A0R1GV58-F1
#
_cell.length_a   1.000
_cell.length_b   1.000
_cell.length_c   1.000
_cell.angle_alpha   90.00
_cell.angle_beta   90.00
_cell.angle_gamma   90.00
#
_symmetry.space_group_name_H-M   'P 1'
#
loop_
_entity.id
_entity.type
_entity.pdbx_description
1 polymer ?
#
loop_
_entity_poly.entity_id
_entity_poly.type
_entity_poly.pdbx_seq_one_letter_code
_entity_poly.pdbx_strand_id
1 'polypeptide(L)'
;MDSCATCVGAGLKQVRDVADQVELTYEVGGVSEKLVVDGLLVATGRTPNTKELVLENTSLNVGPRGSVPVNEKLETNVPGVWALGDLNGGPQFTYISLDDYRIVNNQLFGDQTRTLTNRPIYPNTTFLHPAVATIGLSAKAAKEQNLAVDVVSVLTKTAPKYKVIGDPRGIFQAIVGKKTKLILGATIYDEESYEIINLISLAMNQQIPATALRDQIYSHPTMAETFNDLFAGI
;
A
#
# COMPACT_ATOMS: atom_id res chain seq x y z
N MET A 1 -27.99 -4.62 4.42
CA MET A 1 -26.55 -4.52 4.67
C MET A 1 -26.14 -5.85 5.25
N ASP A 2 -25.57 -6.72 4.43
CA ASP A 2 -24.97 -7.96 4.92
C ASP A 2 -23.76 -7.56 5.76
N SER A 3 -23.83 -7.83 7.07
CA SER A 3 -22.80 -7.41 8.01
C SER A 3 -21.55 -8.24 7.80
N CYS A 4 -20.44 -7.60 7.42
CA CYS A 4 -19.12 -8.24 7.48
C CYS A 4 -18.67 -8.30 8.94
N ALA A 5 -18.53 -9.51 9.49
CA ALA A 5 -17.94 -9.72 10.81
C ALA A 5 -16.42 -9.92 10.66
N THR A 6 -15.64 -9.18 11.45
CA THR A 6 -14.17 -9.32 11.47
C THR A 6 -13.74 -9.91 12.81
N CYS A 7 -12.97 -11.00 12.79
CA CYS A 7 -12.37 -11.61 13.98
C CYS A 7 -10.84 -11.47 13.91
N VAL A 8 -10.28 -10.47 14.59
CA VAL A 8 -8.85 -10.20 14.61
C VAL A 8 -8.16 -11.08 15.65
N GLY A 9 -6.98 -11.62 15.33
CA GLY A 9 -6.22 -12.48 16.24
C GLY A 9 -6.68 -13.94 16.26
N ALA A 10 -7.60 -14.32 15.35
CA ALA A 10 -7.99 -15.70 15.15
C ALA A 10 -6.92 -16.48 14.35
N GLY A 11 -6.50 -17.63 14.86
CA GLY A 11 -5.64 -18.59 14.16
C GLY A 11 -6.45 -19.80 13.68
N LEU A 12 -6.62 -19.93 12.36
CA LEU A 12 -7.26 -21.10 11.76
C LEU A 12 -6.42 -22.36 12.02
N LYS A 13 -7.03 -23.39 12.60
CA LYS A 13 -6.38 -24.65 13.00
C LYS A 13 -6.74 -25.82 12.09
N GLN A 14 -8.00 -25.88 11.65
CA GLN A 14 -8.49 -26.97 10.82
C GLN A 14 -9.57 -26.47 9.86
N VAL A 15 -9.58 -27.04 8.67
CA VAL A 15 -10.65 -26.92 7.67
C VAL A 15 -11.10 -28.34 7.35
N ARG A 16 -12.40 -28.59 7.44
CA ARG A 16 -13.02 -29.87 7.09
C ARG A 16 -14.15 -29.62 6.10
N ASP A 17 -14.13 -30.39 5.02
CA ASP A 17 -15.22 -30.46 4.06
C ASP A 17 -16.36 -31.33 4.65
N VAL A 18 -17.59 -30.81 4.68
CA VAL A 18 -18.75 -31.45 5.32
C VAL A 18 -19.98 -31.30 4.42
N ALA A 19 -20.23 -32.31 3.59
CA ALA A 19 -21.28 -32.31 2.58
C ALA A 19 -21.15 -31.08 1.64
N ASP A 20 -22.11 -30.16 1.68
CA ASP A 20 -22.13 -28.94 0.85
C ASP A 20 -21.59 -27.70 1.60
N GLN A 21 -20.89 -27.91 2.72
CA GLN A 21 -20.40 -26.84 3.61
C GLN A 21 -18.96 -27.09 4.07
N VAL A 22 -18.34 -26.06 4.62
CA VAL A 22 -17.00 -26.08 5.20
C VAL A 22 -17.08 -25.82 6.70
N GLU A 23 -16.61 -26.75 7.51
CA GLU A 23 -16.40 -26.56 8.95
C GLU A 23 -14.97 -26.03 9.20
N LEU A 24 -14.88 -24.87 9.84
CA LEU A 24 -13.64 -24.23 10.28
C LEU A 24 -13.49 -24.45 11.79
N THR A 25 -12.30 -24.85 12.23
CA THR A 25 -11.89 -24.75 13.64
C THR A 25 -10.80 -23.70 13.75
N TYR A 26 -11.00 -22.68 14.57
CA TYR A 26 -10.04 -21.60 14.80
C TYR A 26 -9.89 -21.32 16.29
N GLU A 27 -8.77 -20.72 16.66
CA GLU A 27 -8.49 -20.32 18.04
C GLU A 27 -8.41 -18.80 18.12
N VAL A 28 -9.11 -18.19 19.08
CA VAL A 28 -9.03 -16.76 19.37
C VAL A 28 -8.97 -16.55 20.88
N GLY A 29 -7.97 -15.79 21.34
CA GLY A 29 -7.76 -15.59 22.79
C GLY A 29 -7.51 -16.88 23.57
N GLY A 30 -6.96 -17.91 22.93
CA GLY A 30 -6.72 -19.24 23.55
C GLY A 30 -7.96 -20.13 23.64
N VAL A 31 -9.11 -19.71 23.10
CA VAL A 31 -10.35 -20.49 23.05
C VAL A 31 -10.52 -21.06 21.65
N SER A 32 -10.81 -22.35 21.56
CA SER A 32 -11.12 -23.04 20.30
C SER A 32 -12.60 -22.89 19.97
N GLU A 33 -12.88 -22.41 18.76
CA GLU A 33 -14.22 -22.13 18.22
C GLU A 33 -14.43 -22.93 16.93
N LYS A 34 -15.70 -23.14 16.58
CA LYS A 34 -16.12 -23.79 15.33
C LYS A 34 -17.09 -22.91 14.56
N LEU A 35 -16.94 -22.89 13.24
CA LEU A 35 -17.83 -22.14 12.34
C LEU A 35 -18.10 -22.98 11.10
N VAL A 36 -19.37 -23.09 10.71
CA VAL A 36 -19.79 -23.76 9.47
C VAL A 36 -20.23 -22.69 8.47
N VAL A 37 -19.70 -22.75 7.26
CA VAL A 37 -19.96 -21.78 6.17
C VAL A 37 -20.17 -22.50 4.84
N ASP A 38 -20.86 -21.86 3.91
CA ASP A 38 -21.10 -22.44 2.57
C ASP A 38 -19.86 -22.33 1.65
N GLY A 39 -18.88 -21.49 2.01
CA GLY A 39 -17.67 -21.32 1.23
C GLY A 39 -16.52 -20.68 2.02
N LEU A 40 -15.29 -21.03 1.63
CA LEU A 40 -14.06 -20.50 2.23
C LEU A 40 -13.16 -19.86 1.15
N LEU A 41 -12.86 -18.57 1.31
CA LEU A 41 -11.80 -17.90 0.55
C LEU A 41 -10.51 -17.85 1.38
N VAL A 42 -9.44 -18.46 0.87
CA VAL A 42 -8.10 -18.39 1.49
C VAL A 42 -7.28 -17.29 0.82
N ALA A 43 -7.11 -16.16 1.51
CA ALA A 43 -6.38 -14.99 1.02
C ALA A 43 -5.25 -14.56 1.98
N THR A 44 -4.47 -15.53 2.51
CA THR A 44 -3.45 -15.31 3.55
C THR A 44 -2.12 -14.78 3.05
N GLY A 45 -1.92 -14.72 1.73
CA GLY A 45 -0.70 -14.21 1.10
C GLY A 45 -0.46 -14.82 -0.27
N ARG A 46 0.74 -14.55 -0.81
CA ARG A 46 1.19 -15.04 -2.12
C ARG A 46 2.58 -15.67 -1.97
N THR A 47 2.86 -16.67 -2.78
CA THR A 47 4.19 -17.29 -2.89
C THR A 47 4.74 -17.04 -4.30
N PRO A 48 6.04 -16.70 -4.45
CA PRO A 48 6.67 -16.58 -5.76
C PRO A 48 6.49 -17.84 -6.60
N ASN A 49 6.23 -17.67 -7.90
CA ASN A 49 6.05 -18.78 -8.82
C ASN A 49 7.41 -19.32 -9.30
N THR A 50 8.08 -20.12 -8.47
CA THR A 50 9.42 -20.68 -8.75
C THR A 50 9.44 -22.19 -8.98
N LYS A 51 8.37 -22.91 -8.66
CA LYS A 51 8.34 -24.38 -8.68
C LYS A 51 8.59 -24.97 -10.08
N GLU A 52 8.05 -24.34 -11.11
CA GLU A 52 8.15 -24.84 -12.49
C GLU A 52 9.44 -24.39 -13.20
N LEU A 53 10.24 -23.51 -12.57
CA LEU A 53 11.48 -22.98 -13.15
C LEU A 53 12.68 -23.91 -12.93
N VAL A 54 12.51 -24.99 -12.15
CA VAL A 54 13.54 -26.00 -11.85
C VAL A 54 14.86 -25.34 -11.40
N LEU A 55 14.74 -24.37 -10.49
CA LEU A 55 15.85 -23.51 -10.05
C LEU A 55 17.01 -24.30 -9.43
N GLU A 56 16.73 -25.49 -8.89
CA GLU A 56 17.73 -26.43 -8.38
C GLU A 56 18.76 -26.89 -9.41
N ASN A 57 18.44 -26.80 -10.71
CA ASN A 57 19.36 -27.08 -11.81
C ASN A 57 20.14 -25.85 -12.27
N THR A 58 19.98 -24.72 -11.58
CA THR A 58 20.66 -23.46 -11.87
C THR A 58 21.57 -23.06 -10.72
N SER A 59 22.40 -22.03 -10.93
CA SER A 59 23.20 -21.43 -9.85
C SER A 59 22.45 -20.32 -9.11
N LEU A 60 21.14 -20.14 -9.32
CA LEU A 60 20.36 -19.08 -8.68
C LEU A 60 20.14 -19.37 -7.19
N ASN A 61 20.36 -18.36 -6.38
CA ASN A 61 20.00 -18.39 -4.97
C ASN A 61 18.48 -18.27 -4.82
N VAL A 62 17.90 -19.10 -3.95
CA VAL A 62 16.48 -19.05 -3.59
C VAL A 62 16.38 -18.68 -2.10
N GLY A 63 15.64 -17.62 -1.81
CA GLY A 63 15.39 -17.13 -0.47
C GLY A 63 14.46 -18.06 0.32
N PRO A 64 14.37 -17.87 1.65
CA PRO A 64 13.64 -18.78 2.55
C PRO A 64 12.13 -18.90 2.26
N ARG A 65 11.56 -17.94 1.52
CA ARG A 65 10.14 -17.93 1.11
C ARG A 65 9.94 -18.23 -0.38
N GLY A 66 10.95 -18.77 -1.06
CA GLY A 66 10.90 -19.14 -2.47
C GLY A 66 11.12 -17.98 -3.46
N SER A 67 11.50 -16.79 -2.98
CA SER A 67 11.85 -15.64 -3.82
C SER A 67 13.27 -15.76 -4.38
N VAL A 68 13.58 -15.06 -5.48
CA VAL A 68 14.94 -14.94 -6.02
C VAL A 68 15.54 -13.62 -5.55
N PRO A 69 16.48 -13.62 -4.58
CA PRO A 69 17.05 -12.38 -4.06
C PRO A 69 17.83 -11.62 -5.13
N VAL A 70 17.79 -10.30 -5.05
CA VAL A 70 18.44 -9.40 -6.01
C VAL A 70 19.16 -8.25 -5.32
N ASN A 71 20.12 -7.64 -6.00
CA ASN A 71 20.76 -6.39 -5.56
C ASN A 71 19.90 -5.16 -5.91
N GLU A 72 20.42 -3.95 -5.67
CA GLU A 72 19.71 -2.69 -5.95
C GLU A 72 19.40 -2.44 -7.44
N LYS A 73 20.02 -3.19 -8.35
CA LYS A 73 19.82 -3.14 -9.80
C LYS A 73 18.90 -4.26 -10.31
N LEU A 74 18.30 -5.02 -9.39
CA LEU A 74 17.48 -6.21 -9.65
C LEU A 74 18.26 -7.39 -10.26
N GLU A 75 19.59 -7.36 -10.17
CA GLU A 75 20.45 -8.45 -10.62
C GLU A 75 20.43 -9.58 -9.57
N THR A 76 20.34 -10.82 -10.05
CA THR A 76 20.50 -12.01 -9.21
C THR A 76 21.98 -12.25 -8.91
N ASN A 77 22.29 -13.33 -8.20
CA ASN A 77 23.67 -13.78 -8.02
C ASN A 77 24.32 -14.35 -9.29
N VAL A 78 23.54 -14.61 -10.35
CA VAL A 78 24.04 -15.11 -11.63
C VAL A 78 24.18 -13.94 -12.61
N PRO A 79 25.37 -13.68 -13.17
CA PRO A 79 25.58 -12.60 -14.13
C PRO A 79 24.65 -12.73 -15.34
N GLY A 80 24.03 -11.62 -15.75
CA GLY A 80 23.11 -11.59 -16.89
C GLY A 80 21.71 -12.13 -16.60
N VAL A 81 21.37 -12.38 -15.33
CA VAL A 81 20.03 -12.81 -14.91
C VAL A 81 19.46 -11.84 -13.89
N TRP A 82 18.23 -11.38 -14.13
CA TRP A 82 17.48 -10.46 -13.28
C TRP A 82 16.18 -11.12 -12.79
N ALA A 83 15.70 -10.68 -11.62
CA ALA A 83 14.38 -11.07 -11.12
C ALA A 83 13.57 -9.82 -10.71
N LEU A 84 12.33 -9.74 -11.18
CA LEU A 84 11.48 -8.55 -11.06
C LEU A 84 10.12 -8.92 -10.47
N GLY A 85 9.44 -7.93 -9.90
CA GLY A 85 8.10 -8.05 -9.34
C GLY A 85 8.06 -9.02 -8.15
N ASP A 86 6.91 -9.67 -7.97
CA ASP A 86 6.65 -10.60 -6.86
C ASP A 86 7.75 -11.67 -6.67
N LEU A 87 8.47 -12.02 -7.75
CA LEU A 87 9.54 -13.02 -7.74
C LEU A 87 10.73 -12.61 -6.88
N ASN A 88 11.07 -11.31 -6.83
CA ASN A 88 12.27 -10.83 -6.13
C ASN A 88 12.11 -10.78 -4.60
N GLY A 89 10.89 -10.99 -4.09
CA GLY A 89 10.57 -10.97 -2.66
C GLY A 89 10.33 -9.57 -2.08
N GLY A 90 10.31 -8.54 -2.92
CA GLY A 90 9.92 -7.18 -2.60
C GLY A 90 8.39 -6.97 -2.61
N PRO A 91 7.94 -5.69 -2.64
CA PRO A 91 6.51 -5.36 -2.67
C PRO A 91 5.78 -5.95 -3.88
N GLN A 92 4.65 -6.62 -3.62
CA GLN A 92 3.91 -7.41 -4.61
C GLN A 92 2.80 -6.60 -5.27
N PHE A 93 3.18 -5.58 -6.04
CA PHE A 93 2.23 -4.68 -6.72
C PHE A 93 2.58 -4.53 -8.19
N THR A 94 1.57 -4.46 -9.04
CA THR A 94 1.74 -4.31 -10.50
C THR A 94 2.61 -3.09 -10.85
N TYR A 95 2.34 -1.93 -10.25
CA TYR A 95 3.11 -0.70 -10.51
C TYR A 95 4.57 -0.79 -10.02
N ILE A 96 4.85 -1.66 -9.05
CA ILE A 96 6.21 -1.95 -8.59
C ILE A 96 6.93 -2.84 -9.61
N SER A 97 6.28 -3.89 -10.13
CA SER A 97 6.84 -4.71 -11.21
C SER A 97 7.13 -3.89 -12.48
N LEU A 98 6.28 -2.91 -12.79
CA LEU A 98 6.52 -1.99 -13.92
C LEU A 98 7.69 -1.03 -13.66
N ASP A 99 7.89 -0.58 -12.42
CA ASP A 99 9.07 0.21 -12.07
C ASP A 99 10.34 -0.64 -12.03
N ASP A 100 10.27 -1.89 -11.57
CA ASP A 100 11.38 -2.85 -11.66
C ASP A 100 11.85 -3.00 -13.12
N TYR A 101 10.90 -3.10 -14.07
CA TYR A 101 11.23 -3.10 -15.50
C TYR A 101 11.95 -1.82 -15.92
N ARG A 102 11.50 -0.64 -15.47
CA ARG A 102 12.15 0.65 -15.81
C ARG A 102 13.57 0.73 -15.27
N ILE A 103 13.84 0.16 -14.10
CA ILE A 103 15.18 0.04 -13.52
C ILE A 103 16.05 -0.83 -14.43
N VAL A 104 15.63 -2.06 -14.72
CA VAL A 104 16.42 -2.98 -15.57
C VAL A 104 16.63 -2.43 -16.97
N ASN A 105 15.60 -1.81 -17.57
CA ASN A 105 15.72 -1.16 -18.87
C ASN A 105 16.76 -0.02 -18.86
N ASN A 106 16.80 0.79 -17.80
CA ASN A 106 17.82 1.83 -17.64
C ASN A 106 19.23 1.26 -17.40
N GLN A 107 19.36 0.14 -16.68
CA GLN A 107 20.64 -0.54 -16.49
C GLN A 107 21.19 -1.14 -17.79
N LEU A 108 20.31 -1.68 -18.65
CA LEU A 108 20.71 -2.33 -19.90
C LEU A 108 20.93 -1.34 -21.06
N PHE A 109 20.09 -0.32 -21.17
CA PHE A 109 20.01 0.54 -22.36
C PHE A 109 20.06 2.03 -22.06
N GLY A 110 20.10 2.42 -20.79
CA GLY A 110 20.11 3.82 -20.35
C GLY A 110 21.46 4.26 -19.79
N ASP A 111 21.41 5.27 -18.92
CA ASP A 111 22.57 5.85 -18.24
C ASP A 111 22.98 5.11 -16.95
N GLN A 112 22.31 3.99 -16.65
CA GLN A 112 22.57 3.13 -15.49
C GLN A 112 22.40 3.81 -14.12
N THR A 113 21.69 4.93 -14.06
CA THR A 113 21.47 5.68 -12.81
C THR A 113 20.31 5.18 -11.96
N ARG A 114 19.33 4.47 -12.55
CA ARG A 114 18.10 4.05 -11.84
C ARG A 114 18.33 2.76 -11.06
N THR A 115 17.92 2.76 -9.79
CA THR A 115 18.07 1.64 -8.86
C THR A 115 16.87 1.56 -7.92
N LEU A 116 16.78 0.48 -7.14
CA LEU A 116 15.81 0.37 -6.05
C LEU A 116 16.03 1.44 -4.96
N THR A 117 17.28 1.87 -4.76
CA THR A 117 17.64 2.87 -3.73
C THR A 117 17.18 4.29 -4.07
N ASN A 118 16.98 4.60 -5.36
CA ASN A 118 16.40 5.87 -5.81
C ASN A 118 14.96 5.76 -6.32
N ARG A 119 14.27 4.66 -6.00
CA ARG A 119 12.85 4.49 -6.29
C ARG A 119 12.04 5.62 -5.63
N PRO A 120 11.22 6.37 -6.40
CA PRO A 120 10.31 7.36 -5.86
C PRO A 120 9.36 6.73 -4.84
N ILE A 121 8.94 7.49 -3.83
CA ILE A 121 7.90 7.03 -2.91
C ILE A 121 6.58 6.86 -3.66
N TYR A 122 5.86 5.78 -3.37
CA TYR A 122 4.64 5.40 -4.08
C TYR A 122 3.50 5.16 -3.09
N PRO A 123 2.25 5.45 -3.49
CA PRO A 123 1.08 5.13 -2.69
C PRO A 123 0.69 3.65 -2.83
N ASN A 124 -0.07 3.15 -1.87
CA ASN A 124 -0.79 1.89 -1.95
C ASN A 124 -2.30 2.14 -1.73
N THR A 125 -3.17 1.33 -2.32
CA THR A 125 -4.62 1.48 -2.15
C THR A 125 -5.32 0.15 -2.01
N THR A 126 -6.20 0.06 -1.02
CA THR A 126 -7.20 -0.99 -0.91
C THR A 126 -8.53 -0.45 -1.47
N PHE A 127 -8.98 -1.03 -2.58
CA PHE A 127 -10.18 -0.60 -3.31
C PHE A 127 -11.47 -1.14 -2.68
N LEU A 128 -11.70 -0.77 -1.42
CA LEU A 128 -12.97 -0.96 -0.72
C LEU A 128 -13.99 0.10 -1.15
N HIS A 129 -15.20 0.04 -0.60
CA HIS A 129 -16.20 1.10 -0.78
C HIS A 129 -16.57 1.79 0.55
N PRO A 130 -16.06 3.01 0.82
CA PRO A 130 -15.07 3.76 0.02
C PRO A 130 -13.65 3.19 0.16
N ALA A 131 -12.75 3.59 -0.75
CA ALA A 131 -11.39 3.08 -0.83
C ALA A 131 -10.48 3.71 0.25
N VAL A 132 -9.38 3.02 0.59
CA VAL A 132 -8.34 3.53 1.50
C VAL A 132 -7.01 3.57 0.77
N ALA A 133 -6.50 4.78 0.53
CA ALA A 133 -5.18 5.02 -0.02
C ALA A 133 -4.19 5.51 1.05
N THR A 134 -2.95 5.02 1.01
CA THR A 134 -1.90 5.39 1.96
C THR A 134 -0.58 5.65 1.25
N ILE A 135 0.26 6.49 1.85
CA ILE A 135 1.64 6.75 1.39
C ILE A 135 2.51 7.16 2.57
N GLY A 136 3.78 6.73 2.57
CA GLY A 136 4.77 7.16 3.57
C GLY A 136 4.46 6.73 5.00
N LEU A 137 4.81 7.59 5.97
CA LEU A 137 4.72 7.30 7.40
C LEU A 137 3.29 7.38 7.93
N SER A 138 2.94 6.50 8.86
CA SER A 138 1.78 6.68 9.73
C SER A 138 2.09 7.60 10.90
N ALA A 139 1.07 8.18 11.54
CA ALA A 139 1.24 8.96 12.77
C ALA A 139 1.92 8.15 13.89
N LYS A 140 1.62 6.85 13.98
CA LYS A 140 2.26 5.93 14.92
C LYS A 140 3.76 5.77 14.62
N ALA A 141 4.12 5.51 13.35
CA ALA A 141 5.51 5.37 12.94
C ALA A 141 6.32 6.66 13.15
N ALA A 142 5.73 7.82 12.84
CA ALA A 142 6.38 9.11 13.09
C ALA A 142 6.65 9.36 14.58
N LYS A 143 5.72 8.96 15.45
CA LYS A 143 5.88 9.01 16.91
C LYS A 143 6.97 8.04 17.39
N GLU A 144 6.97 6.80 16.91
CA GLU A 144 7.98 5.78 17.26
C GLU A 144 9.40 6.21 16.84
N GLN A 145 9.51 6.94 15.74
CA GLN A 145 10.77 7.52 15.26
C GLN A 145 11.13 8.87 15.94
N ASN A 146 10.33 9.35 16.89
CA ASN A 146 10.51 10.64 17.58
C ASN A 146 10.65 11.84 16.62
N LEU A 147 9.92 11.83 15.50
CA LEU A 147 9.97 12.91 14.52
C LEU A 147 9.16 14.13 14.98
N ALA A 148 9.70 15.33 14.76
CA ALA A 148 8.99 16.57 14.98
C ALA A 148 7.99 16.83 13.83
N VAL A 149 6.77 16.34 14.00
CA VAL A 149 5.71 16.40 12.98
C VAL A 149 4.43 17.05 13.50
N ASP A 150 3.69 17.67 12.59
CA ASP A 150 2.28 18.00 12.74
C ASP A 150 1.45 16.87 12.12
N VAL A 151 0.48 16.36 12.86
CA VAL A 151 -0.49 15.38 12.36
C VAL A 151 -1.81 16.10 12.19
N VAL A 152 -2.27 16.24 10.96
CA VAL A 152 -3.50 16.95 10.61
C VAL A 152 -4.51 16.00 9.98
N SER A 153 -5.79 16.27 10.20
CA SER A 153 -6.86 15.47 9.62
C SER A 153 -8.15 16.26 9.47
N VAL A 154 -8.94 15.92 8.45
CA VAL A 154 -10.26 16.50 8.20
C VAL A 154 -11.24 15.42 7.79
N LEU A 155 -12.46 15.50 8.33
CA LEU A 155 -13.58 14.65 7.88
C LEU A 155 -14.11 15.21 6.57
N THR A 156 -14.20 14.38 5.55
CA THR A 156 -14.48 14.83 4.18
C THR A 156 -15.93 15.16 3.92
N LYS A 157 -16.83 14.83 4.86
CA LYS A 157 -18.22 15.28 4.87
C LYS A 157 -18.37 16.82 4.84
N THR A 158 -17.31 17.57 5.13
CA THR A 158 -17.28 19.04 5.00
C THR A 158 -17.00 19.50 3.58
N ALA A 159 -16.42 18.65 2.73
CA ALA A 159 -16.11 18.98 1.34
C ALA A 159 -17.41 19.11 0.52
N PRO A 160 -17.54 20.12 -0.36
CA PRO A 160 -18.74 20.29 -1.18
C PRO A 160 -19.08 19.08 -2.05
N LYS A 161 -18.06 18.42 -2.62
CA LYS A 161 -18.20 17.22 -3.46
C LYS A 161 -18.88 16.04 -2.75
N TYR A 162 -18.80 15.96 -1.42
CA TYR A 162 -19.48 14.95 -0.63
C TYR A 162 -20.99 14.85 -0.96
N LYS A 163 -21.67 16.00 -1.15
CA LYS A 163 -23.11 16.02 -1.48
C LYS A 163 -23.45 15.37 -2.82
N VAL A 164 -22.48 15.31 -3.74
CA VAL A 164 -22.62 14.67 -5.05
C VAL A 164 -22.37 13.17 -4.94
N ILE A 165 -21.38 12.76 -4.14
CA ILE A 165 -21.03 11.35 -3.92
C ILE A 165 -22.13 10.64 -3.11
N GLY A 166 -22.67 11.29 -2.08
CA GLY A 166 -23.74 10.74 -1.25
C GLY A 166 -23.29 9.71 -0.20
N ASP A 167 -21.99 9.52 0.02
CA ASP A 167 -21.43 8.65 1.08
C ASP A 167 -20.72 9.45 2.20
N PRO A 168 -21.30 9.58 3.41
CA PRO A 168 -20.78 10.43 4.49
C PRO A 168 -19.46 9.96 5.08
N ARG A 169 -19.01 8.76 4.72
CA ARG A 169 -17.81 8.14 5.26
C ARG A 169 -16.59 8.69 4.54
N GLY A 170 -15.72 9.36 5.28
CA GLY A 170 -14.39 9.66 4.78
C GLY A 170 -13.55 10.54 5.72
N ILE A 171 -12.24 10.41 5.59
CA ILE A 171 -11.25 11.16 6.35
C ILE A 171 -9.95 11.26 5.55
N PHE A 172 -9.38 12.46 5.52
CA PHE A 172 -8.02 12.68 5.07
C PHE A 172 -7.15 12.91 6.30
N GLN A 173 -5.97 12.29 6.36
CA GLN A 173 -4.96 12.52 7.38
C GLN A 173 -3.60 12.66 6.70
N ALA A 174 -2.79 13.61 7.17
CA ALA A 174 -1.42 13.81 6.72
C ALA A 174 -0.46 14.02 7.89
N ILE A 175 0.77 13.57 7.69
CA ILE A 175 1.90 13.74 8.59
C ILE A 175 2.84 14.73 7.92
N VAL A 176 3.06 15.89 8.54
CA VAL A 176 3.83 17.00 7.96
C VAL A 176 5.01 17.34 8.87
N GLY A 177 6.21 17.51 8.32
CA GLY A 177 7.37 17.94 9.09
C GLY A 177 7.19 19.36 9.65
N LYS A 178 7.34 19.57 10.96
CA LYS A 178 7.08 20.87 11.62
C LYS A 178 7.86 22.04 11.02
N LYS A 179 9.13 21.80 10.69
CA LYS A 179 10.05 22.83 10.15
C LYS A 179 10.00 22.90 8.63
N THR A 180 10.06 21.75 7.97
CA THR A 180 10.19 21.68 6.51
C THR A 180 8.87 21.88 5.78
N LYS A 181 7.74 21.68 6.47
CA LYS A 181 6.40 21.66 5.90
C LYS A 181 6.22 20.63 4.78
N LEU A 182 7.16 19.70 4.64
CA LEU A 182 7.06 18.58 3.71
C LEU A 182 6.15 17.50 4.26
N ILE A 183 5.40 16.87 3.37
CA ILE A 183 4.54 15.73 3.70
C ILE A 183 5.45 14.50 3.86
N LEU A 184 5.31 13.79 4.98
CA LEU A 184 6.04 12.57 5.30
C LEU A 184 5.18 11.31 5.17
N GLY A 185 3.86 11.49 5.14
CA GLY A 185 2.91 10.44 4.83
C GLY A 185 1.48 10.96 4.85
N ALA A 186 0.56 10.17 4.28
CA ALA A 186 -0.86 10.46 4.29
C ALA A 186 -1.69 9.17 4.22
N THR A 187 -2.90 9.25 4.76
CA THR A 187 -3.96 8.26 4.64
C THR A 187 -5.23 8.97 4.19
N ILE A 188 -5.83 8.50 3.10
CA ILE A 188 -7.05 9.04 2.51
C ILE A 188 -8.05 7.89 2.45
N TYR A 189 -9.09 7.97 3.27
CA TYR A 189 -10.25 7.08 3.19
C TYR A 189 -11.40 7.87 2.61
N ASP A 190 -11.72 7.63 1.34
CA ASP A 190 -12.81 8.27 0.62
C ASP A 190 -13.01 7.62 -0.75
N GLU A 191 -14.11 7.98 -1.42
CA GLU A 191 -14.35 7.72 -2.82
C GLU A 191 -13.22 8.33 -3.66
N GLU A 192 -12.75 7.59 -4.67
CA GLU A 192 -11.64 8.01 -5.54
C GLU A 192 -10.33 8.37 -4.81
N SER A 193 -10.13 7.92 -3.56
CA SER A 193 -8.88 8.15 -2.82
C SER A 193 -7.62 7.68 -3.56
N TYR A 194 -7.74 6.65 -4.40
CA TYR A 194 -6.69 6.14 -5.29
C TYR A 194 -6.22 7.14 -6.35
N GLU A 195 -7.05 8.10 -6.75
CA GLU A 195 -6.64 9.20 -7.65
C GLU A 195 -6.01 10.35 -6.86
N ILE A 196 -6.64 10.73 -5.74
CA ILE A 196 -6.26 11.91 -4.96
C ILE A 196 -4.89 11.73 -4.31
N ILE A 197 -4.56 10.51 -3.85
CA ILE A 197 -3.27 10.20 -3.23
C ILE A 197 -2.09 10.43 -4.18
N ASN A 198 -2.31 10.41 -5.50
CA ASN A 198 -1.25 10.65 -6.48
C ASN A 198 -0.76 12.10 -6.46
N LEU A 199 -1.60 13.07 -6.07
CA LEU A 199 -1.17 14.45 -5.85
C LEU A 199 -0.23 14.57 -4.65
N ILE A 200 -0.51 13.81 -3.58
CA ILE A 200 0.40 13.71 -2.42
C ILE A 200 1.70 13.01 -2.82
N SER A 201 1.63 11.92 -3.60
CA SER A 201 2.82 11.23 -4.11
C SER A 201 3.71 12.16 -4.94
N LEU A 202 3.11 12.95 -5.84
CA LEU A 202 3.83 13.96 -6.61
C LEU A 202 4.50 14.98 -5.68
N ALA A 203 3.75 15.53 -4.72
CA ALA A 203 4.26 16.52 -3.79
C ALA A 203 5.44 15.99 -2.97
N MET A 204 5.34 14.76 -2.45
CA MET A 204 6.40 14.11 -1.68
C MET A 204 7.66 13.88 -2.53
N ASN A 205 7.49 13.34 -3.75
CA ASN A 205 8.62 13.05 -4.64
C ASN A 205 9.33 14.32 -5.15
N GLN A 206 8.60 15.42 -5.30
CA GLN A 206 9.14 16.71 -5.74
C GLN A 206 9.50 17.64 -4.57
N GLN A 207 9.40 17.17 -3.32
CA GLN A 207 9.64 17.97 -2.11
C GLN A 207 8.84 19.28 -2.09
N ILE A 208 7.59 19.22 -2.56
CA ILE A 208 6.65 20.33 -2.52
C ILE A 208 6.07 20.42 -1.09
N PRO A 209 6.12 21.60 -0.44
CA PRO A 209 5.56 21.75 0.89
C PRO A 209 4.03 21.62 0.87
N ALA A 210 3.45 21.12 1.97
CA ALA A 210 2.02 20.98 2.15
C ALA A 210 1.25 22.31 1.98
N THR A 211 1.90 23.45 2.26
CA THR A 211 1.33 24.79 2.05
C THR A 211 1.06 25.08 0.57
N ALA A 212 1.80 24.49 -0.36
CA ALA A 212 1.48 24.64 -1.79
C ALA A 212 0.17 23.94 -2.16
N LEU A 213 -0.09 22.76 -1.58
CA LEU A 213 -1.36 22.06 -1.75
C LEU A 213 -2.50 22.79 -1.04
N ARG A 214 -2.21 23.45 0.09
CA ARG A 214 -3.14 24.32 0.82
C ARG A 214 -3.54 25.56 0.03
N ASP A 215 -2.61 26.20 -0.69
CA ASP A 215 -2.83 27.48 -1.34
C ASP A 215 -3.24 27.34 -2.82
N GLN A 216 -3.23 26.12 -3.35
CA GLN A 216 -3.63 25.83 -4.73
C GLN A 216 -5.13 26.05 -4.95
N ILE A 217 -5.46 26.57 -6.14
CA ILE A 217 -6.83 26.63 -6.64
C ILE A 217 -7.20 25.26 -7.23
N TYR A 218 -8.22 24.62 -6.68
CA TYR A 218 -8.79 23.38 -7.21
C TYR A 218 -10.07 23.67 -8.01
N SER A 219 -10.34 22.82 -9.00
CA SER A 219 -11.64 22.80 -9.66
C SER A 219 -12.74 22.41 -8.66
N HIS A 220 -13.91 23.02 -8.80
CA HIS A 220 -15.02 22.84 -7.86
C HIS A 220 -16.26 22.25 -8.53
N PRO A 221 -16.98 21.31 -7.89
CA PRO A 221 -16.61 20.61 -6.66
C PRO A 221 -15.72 19.38 -6.94
N THR A 222 -14.66 19.18 -6.16
CA THR A 222 -13.80 17.99 -6.22
C THR A 222 -13.30 17.58 -4.85
N MET A 223 -13.02 16.29 -4.63
CA MET A 223 -12.47 15.85 -3.33
C MET A 223 -11.05 16.39 -3.08
N ALA A 224 -10.29 16.71 -4.13
CA ALA A 224 -8.97 17.32 -4.01
C ALA A 224 -9.00 18.71 -3.35
N GLU A 225 -10.11 19.46 -3.44
CA GLU A 225 -10.25 20.76 -2.78
C GLU A 225 -10.18 20.66 -1.24
N THR A 226 -10.43 19.47 -0.70
CA THR A 226 -10.25 19.15 0.74
C THR A 226 -8.82 19.39 1.24
N PHE A 227 -7.82 19.44 0.35
CA PHE A 227 -6.45 19.78 0.76
C PHE A 227 -6.32 21.21 1.29
N ASN A 228 -7.15 22.16 0.86
CA ASN A 228 -7.17 23.50 1.42
C ASN A 228 -7.51 23.45 2.93
N ASP A 229 -8.51 22.65 3.30
CA ASP A 229 -8.95 22.49 4.69
C ASP A 229 -8.01 21.59 5.50
N LEU A 230 -7.55 20.47 4.93
CA LEU A 230 -6.64 19.53 5.60
C LEU A 230 -5.37 20.24 6.09
N PHE A 231 -4.83 21.14 5.28
CA PHE A 231 -3.59 21.84 5.56
C PHE A 231 -3.78 23.27 6.07
N ALA A 232 -4.99 23.71 6.40
CA ALA A 232 -5.27 25.08 6.83
C ALA A 232 -4.47 25.51 8.07
N GLY A 233 -4.16 24.57 8.98
CA GLY A 233 -3.36 24.80 10.19
C GLY A 233 -1.86 24.57 10.05
N ILE A 234 -1.38 24.24 8.84
CA ILE A 234 0.05 24.02 8.54
C ILE A 234 0.73 25.31 8.14
#